data_AF-A0A0Q0YWA4-F1
#
_entry.id   AF-A0A0Q0YWA4-F1
#
_cell.length_a   1.000
_cell.length_b   1.000
_cell.length_c   1.000
_cell.angle_alpha   90.00
_cell.angle_beta   90.00
_cell.angle_gamma   90.00
#
_symmetry.space_group_name_H-M   'P 1'
#
loop_
_entity.id
_entity.type
_entity.pdbx_description
1 polymer ?
#
loop_
_entity_poly.entity_id
_entity_poly.type
_entity_poly.pdbx_seq_one_letter_code
_entity_poly.pdbx_strand_id
1 'polypeptide(L)'
;MPIKAKQQGALFSLIFAAAVIAGCASHPQFSGQSVTDPVLRKDVYSSIEQFFSAVTQCRSISAVDASIASLEPSPNGAIQKAVETWQVSGCGTSRTYKVVMTADDKGETDFSISQQS
;
A
#
# COMPACT_ATOMS: atom_id res chain seq x y z
N MET A 1 20.41 69.30 32.44
CA MET A 1 19.69 69.02 31.19
C MET A 1 20.66 68.34 30.23
N PRO A 2 20.30 67.29 29.46
CA PRO A 2 19.11 66.44 29.58
C PRO A 2 19.35 64.91 29.37
N ILE A 3 18.38 64.14 29.90
CA ILE A 3 17.76 62.88 29.40
C ILE A 3 18.45 61.49 29.58
N LYS A 4 17.80 60.71 30.45
CA LYS A 4 17.68 59.24 30.58
C LYS A 4 17.63 58.45 29.26
N ALA A 5 18.21 57.25 29.27
CA ALA A 5 17.71 56.07 28.55
C ALA A 5 17.75 54.88 29.54
N LYS A 6 16.72 54.57 30.33
CA LYS A 6 15.40 53.99 30.06
C LYS A 6 15.45 52.55 29.49
N GLN A 7 15.26 51.60 30.41
CA GLN A 7 14.52 50.32 30.35
C GLN A 7 14.84 49.34 29.20
N GLN A 8 15.31 48.13 29.51
CA GLN A 8 14.46 46.97 29.85
C GLN A 8 13.28 46.78 28.89
N GLY A 9 13.36 45.75 28.05
CA GLY A 9 12.20 45.23 27.33
C GLY A 9 12.61 44.51 26.05
N ALA A 10 11.95 43.36 25.82
CA ALA A 10 12.08 42.43 24.69
C ALA A 10 13.34 41.52 24.77
N LEU A 11 13.30 40.27 25.24
CA LEU A 11 12.27 39.25 25.04
C LEU A 11 11.64 39.34 23.65
N PHE A 12 12.41 38.93 22.65
CA PHE A 12 11.82 38.40 21.42
C PHE A 12 12.60 37.16 20.99
N SER A 13 12.27 36.08 21.67
CA SER A 13 12.35 34.72 21.15
C SER A 13 11.64 34.68 19.79
N LEU A 14 12.41 34.71 18.73
CA LEU A 14 12.05 34.43 17.34
C LEU A 14 13.32 33.72 16.82
N ILE A 15 13.31 32.50 16.30
CA ILE A 15 12.51 32.05 15.17
C ILE A 15 12.27 30.54 15.26
N PHE A 16 11.00 30.24 15.03
CA PHE A 16 10.33 28.99 14.78
C PHE A 16 11.00 28.08 13.73
N ALA A 17 10.91 26.77 13.98
CA ALA A 17 10.66 25.70 13.02
C ALA A 17 11.66 25.43 11.87
N ALA A 18 12.33 24.29 12.00
CA ALA A 18 12.64 23.43 10.86
C ALA A 18 12.31 21.96 11.23
N ALA A 19 11.03 21.68 11.49
CA ALA A 19 10.54 20.31 11.43
C ALA A 19 10.40 19.95 9.95
N VAL A 20 11.48 19.44 9.36
CA VAL A 20 11.43 18.79 8.05
C VAL A 20 10.63 17.51 8.25
N ILE A 21 9.31 17.59 8.10
CA ILE A 21 8.48 16.40 7.90
C ILE A 21 8.80 15.96 6.48
N ALA A 22 9.88 15.20 6.31
CA ALA A 22 10.03 14.34 5.16
C ALA A 22 8.89 13.32 5.26
N GLY A 23 7.71 13.70 4.76
CA GLY A 23 6.64 12.78 4.46
C GLY A 23 7.14 11.91 3.33
N CYS A 24 7.93 10.89 3.65
CA CYS A 24 8.12 9.77 2.75
C CYS A 24 6.71 9.21 2.56
N ALA A 25 6.07 9.54 1.45
CA ALA A 25 4.97 8.76 0.93
C ALA A 25 5.57 7.38 0.63
N SER A 26 5.68 6.55 1.67
CA SER A 26 6.17 5.19 1.55
C SER A 26 5.04 4.42 0.87
N HIS A 27 5.08 4.38 -0.45
CA HIS A 27 4.30 3.39 -1.18
C HIS A 27 4.71 2.00 -0.65
N PRO A 28 3.74 1.09 -0.48
CA PRO A 28 4.07 -0.27 -0.07
C PRO A 28 5.08 -0.85 -1.05
N GLN A 29 6.13 -1.48 -0.51
CA GLN A 29 7.11 -2.16 -1.36
C GLN A 29 6.45 -3.38 -1.99
N PHE A 30 6.23 -3.35 -3.30
CA PHE A 30 5.72 -4.49 -4.05
C PHE A 30 6.89 -5.29 -4.63
N SER A 31 6.95 -6.59 -4.34
CA SER A 31 7.96 -7.53 -4.84
C SER A 31 7.32 -8.81 -5.40
N GLY A 32 8.15 -9.62 -6.04
CA GLY A 32 7.74 -10.90 -6.61
C GLY A 32 7.09 -10.78 -7.99
N GLN A 33 6.32 -11.79 -8.36
CA GLN A 33 5.70 -11.93 -9.67
C GLN A 33 4.18 -11.90 -9.55
N SER A 34 3.56 -11.12 -10.43
CA SER A 34 2.11 -11.06 -10.56
C SER A 34 1.74 -10.80 -12.03
N VAL A 35 0.65 -11.40 -12.50
CA VAL A 35 0.07 -11.17 -13.83
C VAL A 35 -0.68 -9.84 -13.90
N THR A 36 -0.86 -9.17 -12.77
CA THR A 36 -1.57 -7.88 -12.70
C THR A 36 -0.85 -6.78 -13.46
N ASP A 37 -1.59 -6.05 -14.29
CA ASP A 37 -1.17 -4.72 -14.74
C ASP A 37 -1.31 -3.69 -13.58
N PRO A 38 -0.84 -2.45 -13.76
CA PRO A 38 -0.92 -1.44 -12.69
C PRO A 38 -2.33 -1.11 -12.18
N VAL A 39 -3.36 -1.21 -13.03
CA VAL A 39 -4.76 -0.92 -12.66
C VAL A 39 -5.31 -2.08 -11.84
N LEU A 40 -5.26 -3.30 -12.36
CA LEU A 40 -5.74 -4.50 -11.65
C LEU A 40 -4.97 -4.70 -10.34
N ARG A 41 -3.66 -4.42 -10.33
CA ARG A 41 -2.84 -4.48 -9.11
C ARG A 41 -3.34 -3.53 -8.03
N LYS A 42 -3.70 -2.30 -8.41
CA LYS A 42 -4.22 -1.29 -7.49
C LYS A 42 -5.57 -1.72 -6.93
N ASP A 43 -6.44 -2.30 -7.75
CA ASP A 43 -7.76 -2.74 -7.33
C ASP A 43 -7.66 -3.93 -6.35
N VAL A 44 -6.86 -4.94 -6.69
CA VAL A 44 -6.55 -6.08 -5.80
C VAL A 44 -5.92 -5.58 -4.49
N TYR A 45 -4.94 -4.68 -4.57
CA TYR A 45 -4.29 -4.10 -3.39
C TYR A 45 -5.29 -3.38 -2.48
N SER A 46 -6.18 -2.56 -3.04
CA SER A 46 -7.19 -1.80 -2.29
C SER A 46 -8.13 -2.73 -1.51
N SER A 47 -8.58 -3.83 -2.14
CA SER A 47 -9.39 -4.84 -1.47
C SER A 47 -8.61 -5.57 -0.36
N ILE A 48 -7.35 -5.95 -0.62
CA ILE A 48 -6.47 -6.55 0.39
C ILE A 48 -6.25 -5.61 1.57
N GLU A 49 -6.02 -4.32 1.34
CA GLU A 49 -5.82 -3.33 2.39
C GLU A 49 -7.01 -3.24 3.33
N GLN A 50 -8.24 -3.29 2.77
CA GLN A 50 -9.46 -3.33 3.57
C GLN A 50 -9.55 -4.60 4.42
N PHE A 51 -9.29 -5.78 3.85
CA PHE A 51 -9.29 -7.04 4.60
C PHE A 51 -8.21 -7.07 5.67
N PHE A 52 -7.00 -6.62 5.33
CA PHE A 52 -5.87 -6.55 6.25
C PHE A 52 -6.19 -5.63 7.42
N SER A 53 -6.71 -4.43 7.15
CA SER A 53 -7.11 -3.49 8.21
C SER A 53 -8.25 -4.02 9.07
N ALA A 54 -9.20 -4.76 8.51
CA ALA A 54 -10.30 -5.33 9.27
C ALA A 54 -9.82 -6.40 10.27
N VAL A 55 -8.86 -7.24 9.87
CA VAL A 55 -8.39 -8.37 10.68
C VAL A 55 -7.27 -7.96 11.66
N THR A 56 -6.43 -7.01 11.27
CA THR A 56 -5.22 -6.64 12.04
C THR A 56 -5.34 -5.31 12.78
N GLN A 57 -6.40 -4.53 12.52
CA GLN A 57 -6.55 -3.13 12.95
C GLN A 57 -5.43 -2.20 12.43
N CYS A 58 -4.59 -2.67 11.51
CA CYS A 58 -3.51 -1.91 10.89
C CYS A 58 -3.97 -1.31 9.56
N ARG A 59 -3.89 0.01 9.44
CA ARG A 59 -4.24 0.75 8.22
C ARG A 59 -3.05 1.01 7.29
N SER A 60 -1.90 0.42 7.58
CA SER A 60 -0.65 0.69 6.86
C SER A 60 0.02 -0.60 6.46
N ILE A 61 -0.07 -0.95 5.18
CA ILE A 61 0.73 -2.02 4.58
C ILE A 61 2.10 -1.45 4.24
N SER A 62 3.16 -2.13 4.67
CA SER A 62 4.55 -1.77 4.35
C SER A 62 5.09 -2.52 3.15
N ALA A 63 4.64 -3.77 2.93
CA ALA A 63 5.13 -4.61 1.85
C ALA A 63 4.09 -5.62 1.36
N VAL A 64 4.18 -5.95 0.08
CA VAL A 64 3.44 -7.03 -0.58
C VAL A 64 4.43 -7.86 -1.39
N ASP A 65 4.52 -9.15 -1.09
CA ASP A 65 5.28 -10.11 -1.89
C ASP A 65 4.29 -11.04 -2.61
N ALA A 66 4.25 -10.96 -3.93
CA ALA A 66 3.33 -11.72 -4.76
C ALA A 66 4.04 -12.89 -5.46
N SER A 67 3.34 -14.02 -5.56
CA SER A 67 3.80 -15.19 -6.31
C SER A 67 2.66 -15.82 -7.09
N ILE A 68 2.97 -16.28 -8.31
CA ILE A 68 2.01 -17.00 -9.16
C ILE A 68 1.99 -18.47 -8.74
N ALA A 69 0.85 -18.93 -8.23
CA ALA A 69 0.64 -20.31 -7.83
C ALA A 69 0.20 -21.19 -9.02
N SER A 70 -0.66 -20.67 -9.90
CA SER A 70 -1.06 -21.39 -11.12
C SER A 70 -1.56 -20.45 -12.21
N LEU A 71 -1.36 -20.85 -13.47
CA LEU A 71 -1.94 -20.21 -14.65
C LEU A 71 -2.73 -21.23 -15.45
N GLU A 72 -3.94 -20.87 -15.83
CA GLU A 72 -4.83 -21.64 -16.70
C GLU A 72 -5.00 -20.84 -18.00
N PRO A 73 -4.45 -21.29 -19.13
CA PRO A 73 -4.62 -20.63 -20.40
C PRO A 73 -5.97 -20.95 -21.05
N SER A 74 -6.52 -20.03 -21.82
CA SER A 74 -7.64 -20.26 -22.74
C SER A 74 -7.18 -21.05 -23.99
N PRO A 75 -8.10 -21.57 -24.81
CA PRO A 75 -7.76 -22.31 -26.04
C PRO A 75 -6.90 -21.52 -27.04
N ASN A 76 -6.93 -20.19 -27.01
CA ASN A 76 -6.11 -19.31 -27.85
C ASN A 76 -4.74 -18.97 -27.21
N GLY A 77 -4.41 -19.52 -26.05
CA GLY A 77 -3.13 -19.32 -25.36
C GLY A 77 -3.04 -18.06 -24.48
N ALA A 78 -4.09 -17.24 -24.42
CA ALA A 78 -4.16 -16.15 -23.45
C ALA A 78 -4.36 -16.70 -22.02
N ILE A 79 -4.10 -15.89 -20.99
CA ILE A 79 -4.36 -16.30 -19.60
C ILE A 79 -5.87 -16.17 -19.35
N GLN A 80 -6.55 -17.29 -19.12
CA GLN A 80 -7.96 -17.32 -18.75
C GLN A 80 -8.15 -17.13 -17.25
N LYS A 81 -7.28 -17.75 -16.45
CA LYS A 81 -7.32 -17.67 -15.00
C LYS A 81 -5.93 -17.75 -14.39
N ALA A 82 -5.70 -16.94 -13.36
CA ALA A 82 -4.49 -16.94 -12.57
C ALA A 82 -4.84 -17.07 -11.08
N VAL A 83 -4.06 -17.88 -10.37
CA VAL A 83 -4.11 -17.97 -8.92
C VAL A 83 -2.77 -17.48 -8.40
N GLU A 84 -2.81 -16.49 -7.51
CA GLU A 84 -1.64 -15.92 -6.87
C GLU A 84 -1.75 -16.01 -5.36
N THR A 85 -0.58 -16.00 -4.72
CA THR A 85 -0.43 -15.86 -3.27
C THR A 85 0.28 -14.55 -3.00
N TRP A 86 -0.37 -13.67 -2.23
CA TRP A 86 0.14 -12.37 -1.83
C TRP A 86 0.39 -12.38 -0.33
N GLN A 87 1.66 -12.33 0.08
CA GLN A 87 2.05 -12.13 1.47
C GLN A 87 2.14 -10.64 1.76
N VAL A 88 1.30 -10.17 2.67
CA VAL A 88 1.10 -8.76 2.98
C VAL A 88 1.56 -8.50 4.40
N SER A 89 2.42 -7.51 4.57
CA SER A 89 3.00 -7.16 5.87
C SER A 89 2.74 -5.69 6.22
N GLY A 90 2.46 -5.43 7.49
CA GLY A 90 2.18 -4.09 8.02
C GLY A 90 2.04 -4.12 9.55
N CYS A 91 2.40 -3.04 10.24
CA CYS A 91 2.35 -2.93 11.70
C CYS A 91 2.97 -4.13 12.47
N GLY A 92 4.05 -4.73 11.96
CA GLY A 92 4.71 -5.87 12.60
C GLY A 92 3.95 -7.21 12.50
N THR A 93 2.90 -7.28 11.67
CA THR A 93 2.16 -8.52 11.39
C THR A 93 2.13 -8.80 9.89
N SER A 94 1.95 -10.08 9.54
CA SER A 94 1.84 -10.54 8.16
C SER A 94 0.62 -11.42 7.99
N ARG A 95 0.00 -11.34 6.81
CA ARG A 95 -1.13 -12.18 6.39
C ARG A 95 -0.92 -12.61 4.95
N THR A 96 -1.39 -13.81 4.63
CA THR A 96 -1.29 -14.36 3.29
C THR A 96 -2.68 -14.39 2.67
N TYR A 97 -2.79 -13.91 1.44
CA TYR A 97 -4.04 -13.87 0.69
C TYR A 97 -3.91 -14.67 -0.59
N LYS A 98 -4.93 -15.47 -0.88
CA LYS A 98 -5.14 -16.07 -2.19
C LYS A 98 -5.89 -15.07 -3.05
N VAL A 99 -5.32 -14.75 -4.20
CA VAL A 99 -5.93 -13.89 -5.22
C VAL A 99 -6.25 -14.75 -6.43
N VAL A 100 -7.52 -14.86 -6.80
CA VAL A 100 -7.95 -15.57 -8.01
C VAL A 100 -8.44 -14.54 -9.00
N MET A 101 -7.81 -14.49 -10.18
CA MET A 101 -8.16 -13.60 -11.28
C MET A 101 -8.67 -14.42 -12.46
N THR A 102 -9.78 -14.00 -13.06
CA THR A 102 -10.39 -14.67 -14.21
C THR A 102 -10.70 -13.62 -15.28
N ALA A 103 -10.12 -13.79 -16.47
CA ALA A 103 -10.44 -12.93 -17.61
C ALA A 103 -11.88 -13.19 -18.08
N ASP A 104 -12.58 -12.17 -18.53
CA ASP A 104 -13.89 -12.33 -19.17
C ASP A 104 -13.79 -12.20 -20.70
N ASP A 105 -14.88 -12.50 -21.40
CA ASP A 105 -14.94 -12.42 -22.86
C ASP A 105 -14.90 -10.98 -23.42
N LYS A 106 -14.96 -9.97 -22.54
CA LYS A 106 -14.94 -8.54 -22.91
C LYS A 106 -13.58 -7.89 -22.73
N GLY A 107 -12.59 -8.64 -22.22
CA GLY A 107 -11.24 -8.16 -21.94
C GLY A 107 -11.11 -7.49 -20.56
N GLU A 108 -12.10 -7.64 -19.69
CA GLU A 108 -12.03 -7.28 -18.28
C GLU A 108 -11.48 -8.47 -17.46
N THR A 109 -11.19 -8.24 -16.18
CA THR A 109 -10.72 -9.30 -15.27
C THR A 109 -11.45 -9.19 -13.94
N ASP A 110 -12.22 -10.23 -13.63
CA ASP A 110 -12.80 -10.40 -12.31
C ASP A 110 -11.75 -10.95 -11.35
N PHE A 111 -11.77 -10.49 -10.10
CA PHE A 111 -10.91 -11.04 -9.06
C PHE A 111 -11.66 -11.34 -7.77
N SER A 112 -11.14 -12.32 -7.02
CA SER A 112 -11.59 -12.63 -5.67
C SER A 112 -10.39 -12.82 -4.75
N ILE A 113 -10.57 -12.45 -3.49
CA ILE A 113 -9.53 -12.50 -2.46
C ILE A 113 -10.05 -13.31 -1.28
N SER A 114 -9.23 -14.21 -0.76
CA SER A 114 -9.48 -14.88 0.51
C SER A 114 -8.22 -14.97 1.36
N GLN A 115 -8.36 -14.77 2.67
CA GLN A 115 -7.24 -14.96 3.58
C GLN A 115 -6.93 -16.46 3.70
N GLN A 116 -5.65 -16.81 3.58
CA GLN A 116 -5.15 -18.16 3.86
C GLN A 116 -4.85 -18.28 5.36
N SER A 117 -5.30 -19.38 5.96
CA SER A 117 -5.12 -19.73 7.38
C SER A 117 -3.66 -20.07 7.70
#